data_AF-A0AAD6C6A4-F1
#
_entry.id   AF-A0AAD6C6A4-F1
#
_cell.length_a   1.000
_cell.length_b   1.000
_cell.length_c   1.000
_cell.angle_alpha   90.00
_cell.angle_beta   90.00
_cell.angle_gamma   90.00
#
_symmetry.space_group_name_H-M   'P 1'
#
loop_
_entity.id
_entity.type
_entity.pdbx_description
1 polymer ?
#
loop_
_entity_poly.entity_id
_entity_poly.type
_entity_poly.pdbx_seq_one_letter_code
_entity_poly.pdbx_strand_id
1 'polypeptide(L)'
;MSGRRKDELLAQKRFNVESAVIFCQGVVKDNEHMCNHCQEGWGPWSKCVQLAGGEGYSRACANCIWNGEYERCSFWQAEQDPATLGIQNRATNGISPQSQRERPMKHGQI
;
A
#
# COMPACT_ATOMS: atom_id res chain seq x y z
N MET A 1 -4.76 30.01 -22.33
CA MET A 1 -4.70 29.36 -21.00
C MET A 1 -3.48 28.46 -20.99
N SER A 2 -2.44 28.80 -20.22
CA SER A 2 -1.27 27.92 -20.10
C SER A 2 -1.68 26.73 -19.22
N GLY A 3 -2.02 25.61 -19.84
CA GLY A 3 -2.24 24.36 -19.12
C GLY A 3 -0.90 23.93 -18.52
N ARG A 4 -0.85 23.72 -17.20
CA ARG A 4 0.35 23.15 -16.56
C ARG A 4 0.70 21.83 -17.23
N ARG A 5 1.98 21.61 -17.49
CA ARG A 5 2.42 20.39 -18.15
C ARG A 5 2.16 19.19 -17.23
N LYS A 6 1.88 18.02 -17.78
CA LYS A 6 1.52 16.83 -16.98
C LYS A 6 2.64 16.39 -16.04
N ASP A 7 3.89 16.54 -16.47
CA ASP A 7 5.09 16.32 -15.67
C ASP A 7 5.19 17.29 -14.48
N GLU A 8 4.78 18.56 -14.65
CA GLU A 8 4.69 19.51 -13.53
C GLU A 8 3.64 19.08 -12.50
N LEU A 9 2.47 18.59 -12.94
CA LEU A 9 1.43 18.08 -12.05
C LEU A 9 1.90 16.85 -11.27
N LEU A 10 2.61 15.95 -11.94
CA LEU A 10 3.20 14.76 -11.32
C LEU A 10 4.23 15.14 -10.27
N ALA A 11 5.12 16.08 -10.57
CA ALA A 11 6.21 16.49 -9.69
C ALA A 11 5.77 17.41 -8.54
N GLN A 12 4.58 18.01 -8.61
CA GLN A 12 4.14 19.05 -7.67
C GLN A 12 3.93 18.55 -6.22
N LYS A 13 3.48 17.30 -6.05
CA LYS A 13 3.14 16.74 -4.74
C LYS A 13 3.77 15.37 -4.58
N ARG A 14 4.29 15.09 -3.39
CA ARG A 14 4.79 13.75 -3.01
C ARG A 14 3.79 12.64 -3.33
N PHE A 15 2.52 12.82 -2.95
CA PHE A 15 1.45 11.87 -3.25
C PHE A 15 1.24 11.62 -4.74
N ASN A 16 1.46 12.62 -5.61
CA ASN A 16 1.33 12.45 -7.05
C ASN A 16 2.46 11.57 -7.59
N VAL A 17 3.70 11.79 -7.14
CA VAL A 17 4.85 10.95 -7.47
C VAL A 17 4.64 9.52 -6.97
N GLU A 18 4.25 9.34 -5.71
CA GLU A 18 4.01 8.01 -5.14
C GLU A 18 2.86 7.27 -5.83
N SER A 19 1.80 7.98 -6.23
CA SER A 19 0.74 7.38 -7.03
C SER A 19 1.24 6.86 -8.38
N ALA A 20 2.19 7.55 -9.01
CA ALA A 20 2.80 7.11 -10.27
C ALA A 20 3.65 5.84 -10.06
N VAL A 21 4.42 5.78 -8.96
CA VAL A 21 5.19 4.59 -8.58
C VAL A 21 4.26 3.40 -8.37
N ILE A 22 3.15 3.59 -7.63
CA ILE A 22 2.16 2.54 -7.39
C ILE A 22 1.48 2.10 -8.69
N PHE A 23 1.16 3.04 -9.59
CA PHE A 23 0.61 2.69 -10.89
C PHE A 23 1.57 1.82 -11.73
N CYS A 24 2.86 2.11 -11.69
CA CYS A 24 3.88 1.36 -12.45
C CYS A 24 4.22 -0.01 -11.84
N GLN A 25 4.14 -0.16 -10.52
CA GLN A 25 4.62 -1.37 -9.82
C GLN A 25 3.51 -2.24 -9.23
N GLY A 26 2.30 -1.70 -9.08
CA GLY A 26 1.20 -2.38 -8.41
C GLY A 26 0.48 -3.39 -9.29
N VAL A 27 -0.53 -4.02 -8.69
CA VAL A 27 -1.41 -4.98 -9.33
C VAL A 27 -2.67 -4.26 -9.83
N VAL A 28 -2.96 -4.44 -11.12
CA VAL A 28 -4.20 -3.97 -11.73
C VAL A 28 -5.38 -4.75 -11.15
N LYS A 29 -6.39 -4.04 -10.65
CA LYS A 29 -7.68 -4.61 -10.29
C LYS A 29 -8.57 -4.62 -11.52
N ASP A 30 -9.23 -5.75 -11.75
CA ASP A 30 -10.19 -5.89 -12.84
C ASP A 30 -11.45 -5.03 -12.57
N ASN A 31 -12.39 -5.05 -13.52
CA ASN A 31 -13.56 -4.18 -13.43
C ASN A 31 -14.50 -4.52 -12.27
N GLU A 32 -14.54 -5.79 -11.85
CA GLU A 32 -15.42 -6.24 -10.76
C GLU A 32 -14.81 -5.92 -9.38
N HIS A 33 -13.48 -5.89 -9.28
CA HIS A 33 -12.75 -5.71 -8.01
C HIS A 33 -12.06 -4.35 -7.87
N MET A 34 -12.29 -3.39 -8.78
CA MET A 34 -11.78 -2.03 -8.62
C MET A 34 -12.49 -1.28 -7.48
N CYS A 35 -11.83 -0.28 -6.89
CA CYS A 35 -12.43 0.50 -5.81
C CYS A 35 -13.59 1.38 -6.32
N ASN A 36 -14.53 1.74 -5.44
CA ASN A 36 -15.75 2.47 -5.80
C ASN A 36 -15.44 3.77 -6.56
N HIS A 37 -14.43 4.52 -6.09
CA HIS A 37 -14.00 5.75 -6.75
C HIS A 37 -13.43 5.54 -8.17
N CYS A 38 -12.82 4.39 -8.44
CA CYS A 38 -12.37 4.03 -9.80
C CYS A 38 -13.52 3.53 -10.68
N GLN A 39 -14.56 2.90 -10.11
CA GLN A 39 -15.76 2.51 -10.86
C GLN A 39 -16.45 3.72 -11.48
N GLU A 40 -16.40 4.86 -10.77
CA GLU A 40 -16.90 6.15 -11.26
C GLU A 40 -15.96 6.83 -12.29
N GLY A 41 -14.79 6.24 -12.58
CA GLY A 41 -13.84 6.76 -13.57
C GLY A 41 -12.96 7.92 -13.10
N TRP A 42 -12.82 8.11 -11.78
CA TRP A 42 -12.03 9.22 -11.24
C TRP A 42 -10.55 8.92 -11.08
N GLY A 43 -9.74 9.96 -11.30
CA GLY A 43 -8.30 9.96 -11.09
C GLY A 43 -7.54 10.13 -12.42
N PRO A 44 -6.21 10.33 -12.35
CA PRO A 44 -5.40 10.59 -13.54
C PRO A 44 -4.98 9.31 -14.27
N TRP A 45 -5.09 8.14 -13.65
CA TRP A 45 -4.60 6.87 -14.16
C TRP A 45 -5.72 6.05 -14.81
N SER A 46 -5.39 5.36 -15.90
CA SER A 46 -6.36 4.63 -16.72
C SER A 46 -6.87 3.33 -16.09
N LYS A 47 -6.29 2.89 -14.97
CA LYS A 47 -6.62 1.63 -14.27
C LYS A 47 -6.60 1.83 -12.76
N CYS A 48 -7.42 1.05 -12.07
CA CYS A 48 -7.34 0.91 -10.62
C CYS A 48 -6.15 0.00 -10.28
N VAL A 49 -5.05 0.57 -9.80
CA VAL A 49 -3.82 -0.17 -9.46
C VAL A 49 -3.53 -0.03 -7.98
N GLN A 50 -3.30 -1.14 -7.29
CA GLN A 50 -2.98 -1.19 -5.85
C GLN A 50 -1.63 -1.86 -5.63
N LEU A 51 -0.80 -1.34 -4.74
CA LEU A 51 0.45 -2.00 -4.36
C LEU A 51 0.15 -3.26 -3.53
N ALA A 52 0.66 -4.42 -3.95
CA ALA A 52 0.53 -5.65 -3.19
C ALA A 52 1.29 -5.51 -1.86
N GLY A 53 0.62 -5.82 -0.75
CA GLY A 53 1.20 -5.68 0.58
C GLY A 53 1.48 -4.23 1.01
N GLY A 54 0.86 -3.23 0.37
CA GLY A 54 1.00 -1.84 0.78
C GLY A 54 0.64 -1.62 2.26
N GLU A 55 1.18 -0.58 2.87
CA GLU A 55 0.92 -0.21 4.28
C GLU A 55 0.48 1.25 4.41
N GLY A 56 -0.26 1.56 5.47
CA GLY A 56 -0.83 2.89 5.68
C GLY A 56 -1.64 3.37 4.47
N TYR A 57 -1.40 4.60 4.01
CA TYR A 57 -2.10 5.16 2.86
C TYR A 57 -1.74 4.49 1.52
N SER A 58 -0.59 3.80 1.42
CA SER A 58 -0.16 3.14 0.18
C SER A 58 -1.01 1.90 -0.16
N ARG A 59 -1.90 1.47 0.75
CA ARG A 59 -2.97 0.50 0.44
C ARG A 59 -4.06 1.05 -0.44
N ALA A 60 -4.26 2.37 -0.49
CA ALA A 60 -5.18 2.94 -1.46
C ALA A 60 -4.66 2.70 -2.88
N CYS A 61 -5.56 2.68 -3.86
CA CYS A 61 -5.13 2.59 -5.26
C CYS A 61 -4.46 3.90 -5.72
N ALA A 62 -3.64 3.83 -6.77
CA ALA A 62 -2.94 4.98 -7.34
C ALA A 62 -3.86 6.18 -7.63
N ASN A 63 -5.08 5.93 -8.16
CA ASN A 63 -6.04 7.00 -8.43
C ASN A 63 -6.52 7.73 -7.18
N CYS A 64 -6.67 7.01 -6.07
CA CYS A 64 -7.10 7.61 -4.82
C CYS A 64 -5.94 8.31 -4.11
N ILE A 65 -4.72 7.78 -4.18
CA ILE A 65 -3.54 8.43 -3.59
C ILE A 65 -3.25 9.78 -4.26
N TRP A 66 -3.55 9.93 -5.55
CA TRP A 66 -3.40 11.20 -6.25
C TRP A 66 -4.01 12.37 -5.45
N ASN A 67 -3.26 13.46 -5.36
CA ASN A 67 -3.57 14.65 -4.56
C ASN A 67 -3.64 14.47 -3.03
N GLY A 68 -3.34 13.29 -2.49
CA GLY A 68 -3.43 12.99 -1.05
C GLY A 68 -4.82 12.50 -0.62
N GLU A 69 -5.68 12.15 -1.56
CA GLU A 69 -7.10 11.84 -1.33
C GLU A 69 -7.34 10.34 -1.06
N TYR A 70 -6.42 9.68 -0.34
CA TYR A 70 -6.43 8.21 -0.19
C TYR A 70 -7.65 7.70 0.60
N GLU A 71 -8.24 8.53 1.46
CA GLU A 71 -9.36 8.16 2.35
C GLU A 71 -10.67 7.84 1.59
N ARG A 72 -10.83 8.34 0.36
CA ARG A 72 -11.97 7.98 -0.52
C ARG A 72 -11.86 6.58 -1.12
N CYS A 73 -10.72 5.90 -0.93
CA CYS A 73 -10.49 4.58 -1.51
C CYS A 73 -11.18 3.50 -0.69
N SER A 74 -12.12 2.76 -1.29
CA SER A 74 -12.78 1.65 -0.59
C SER A 74 -11.81 0.54 -0.16
N PHE A 75 -10.66 0.37 -0.83
CA PHE A 75 -9.61 -0.54 -0.37
C PHE A 75 -8.95 -0.09 0.93
N TRP A 76 -8.72 1.22 1.08
CA TRP A 76 -8.13 1.78 2.29
C TRP A 76 -9.14 1.77 3.45
N GLN A 77 -10.40 2.08 3.16
CA GLN A 77 -11.50 2.05 4.13
C GLN A 77 -11.75 0.65 4.69
N ALA A 78 -11.74 -0.38 3.84
CA ALA A 78 -11.90 -1.78 4.27
C ALA A 78 -10.82 -2.23 5.27
N GLU A 79 -9.65 -1.58 5.24
CA GLU A 79 -8.58 -1.83 6.19
C GLU A 79 -8.80 -1.14 7.54
N GLN A 80 -9.51 -0.01 7.55
CA GLN A 80 -9.84 0.69 8.80
C GLN A 80 -10.97 -0.02 9.57
N ASP A 81 -11.61 -1.02 8.96
CA ASP A 81 -12.60 -1.84 9.63
C ASP A 81 -11.95 -2.55 10.83
N PRO A 82 -12.48 -2.39 12.06
CA PRO A 82 -12.01 -3.07 13.25
C PRO A 82 -11.88 -4.59 13.10
N ALA A 83 -12.72 -5.22 12.26
CA ALA A 83 -12.63 -6.64 11.97
C ALA A 83 -11.32 -6.99 11.24
N THR A 84 -10.87 -6.15 10.32
CA THR A 84 -9.60 -6.31 9.59
C THR A 84 -8.40 -6.01 10.50
N LEU A 85 -8.46 -4.92 11.27
CA LEU A 85 -7.41 -4.53 12.23
C LEU A 85 -7.23 -5.57 13.36
N GLY A 86 -8.31 -6.22 13.78
CA GLY A 86 -8.29 -7.29 14.79
C GLY A 86 -7.59 -8.56 14.33
N ILE A 87 -7.62 -8.88 13.03
CA ILE A 87 -6.93 -10.05 12.46
C ILE A 87 -5.41 -9.82 12.42
N GLN A 88 -4.95 -8.60 12.12
CA GLN A 88 -3.53 -8.27 12.06
C GLN A 88 -2.84 -8.38 13.43
N ASN A 89 -3.51 -7.97 14.50
CA ASN A 89 -3.00 -8.14 15.87
C ASN A 89 -2.95 -9.61 16.34
N ARG A 90 -3.66 -10.51 15.66
CA ARG A 90 -3.70 -11.94 16.02
C ARG A 90 -2.57 -12.74 15.37
N ALA A 91 -2.03 -12.25 14.25
CA ALA A 91 -0.92 -12.89 13.53
C ALA A 91 0.45 -12.67 14.21
N THR A 92 0.60 -11.61 15.02
CA THR A 92 1.88 -11.26 15.67
C THR A 92 2.06 -11.85 17.07
N ASN A 93 1.00 -12.36 17.70
CA ASN A 93 1.06 -12.94 19.05
C ASN A 93 1.51 -14.43 19.10
N GLY A 94 1.99 -14.99 17.98
CA GLY A 94 2.39 -16.39 17.86
C GLY A 94 3.87 -16.72 18.08
N ILE A 95 4.75 -15.72 18.28
CA ILE A 95 6.19 -15.96 18.50
C ILE A 95 6.53 -15.55 19.93
N SER A 96 6.42 -16.48 20.86
CA SER A 96 7.02 -16.36 22.20
C SER A 96 8.53 -16.59 22.09
N PRO A 97 9.39 -15.62 22.49
CA PRO A 97 10.82 -15.86 22.58
C PRO A 97 11.15 -16.42 23.97
N GLN A 98 11.00 -17.73 24.18
CA GLN A 98 11.59 -18.36 25.35
C GLN A 98 12.27 -19.70 25.05
N SER A 99 13.59 -19.67 25.26
CA SER A 99 14.45 -20.75 25.75
C SER A 99 14.80 -21.87 24.76
N GLN A 100 16.07 -21.91 24.33
CA GLN A 100 17.01 -22.98 24.75
C GLN A 100 18.49 -22.69 24.40
N ARG A 101 19.22 -22.29 25.45
CA ARG A 101 20.51 -22.81 25.96
C ARG A 101 21.74 -22.84 25.04
N GLU A 102 22.75 -22.15 25.54
CA GLU A 102 24.16 -22.11 25.18
C GLU A 102 24.78 -23.51 24.94
N ARG A 103 25.67 -23.62 23.96
CA ARG A 103 26.64 -24.72 23.85
C ARG A 103 28.07 -24.14 23.84
N PRO A 104 29.00 -24.67 24.65
CA PRO A 104 30.33 -24.09 24.81
C PRO A 104 31.25 -24.41 23.62
N MET A 105 32.16 -23.48 23.35
CA MET A 105 33.26 -23.59 22.40
C MET A 105 34.22 -24.72 22.80
N LYS A 106 34.47 -25.67 21.90
CA LYS A 106 35.62 -26.58 22.04
C LYS A 106 36.79 -26.03 21.24
N HIS A 107 37.84 -25.65 21.96
CA HIS A 107 39.15 -25.33 21.43
C HIS A 107 39.75 -26.61 20.82
N GLY A 108 40.09 -26.57 19.53
CA GLY A 108 40.89 -27.60 18.88
C GLY A 108 42.37 -27.34 19.19
N GLN A 109 42.99 -28.26 19.94
CA GLN A 109 44.43 -28.38 20.05
C GLN A 109 44.98 -29.12 18.83
N ILE A 110 46.15 -28.69 18.35
CA ILE A 110 47.06 -29.41 17.46
C ILE A 110 48.07 -30.13 18.35
#